data_AF-A0A3P3W6A4-F1
#
_entry.id   AF-A0A3P3W6A4-F1
#
_cell.length_a   1.000
_cell.length_b   1.000
_cell.length_c   1.000
_cell.angle_alpha   90.00
_cell.angle_beta   90.00
_cell.angle_gamma   90.00
#
_symmetry.space_group_name_H-M   'P 1'
#
loop_
_entity.id
_entity.type
_entity.pdbx_description
1 polymer ?
#
loop_
_entity_poly.entity_id
_entity_poly.type
_entity_poly.pdbx_seq_one_letter_code
_entity_poly.pdbx_strand_id
1 'polypeptide(L)'
;MRSIIFSLVLFFCASINLFAQEIQFDSYTNWIPQFNNYGELMSGQTKSDQINISVRIYNQIQPITKWKITARLVDDYKYNNYSIPAEFGLLKFKRENVQGSGSNVPIAGPSGFLPLSKYQEQTLISSETVPLQNGFVRTFVFDFQMRGGNHLLTIPNGEYKSSYIINLYKIENGTEILLKSISNANMFAGAHINHNANHGDQSILLENGSNLFHFKFNNVNDLATGKTIRKNAALRVKTYNGHELIVKAANQEMQSNSTNHTLPVSIIQLNLELNQYSGGNSSEASLLRINSPIQLQGWDQVIATFPQWSREIVFNLSLTIPGNLPEFDGAKGVYETYIYFVIVPR
;
A
#
# COMPACT_ATOMS: atom_id res chain seq x y z
N MET A 1 80.14 -16.02 -20.70
CA MET A 1 79.29 -15.32 -19.70
C MET A 1 77.86 -15.16 -20.21
N ARG A 2 77.14 -16.27 -20.35
CA ARG A 2 75.72 -16.34 -20.72
C ARG A 2 75.15 -17.60 -20.06
N SER A 3 74.97 -17.60 -18.74
CA SER A 3 74.31 -18.70 -18.00
C SER A 3 74.07 -18.36 -16.52
N ILE A 4 73.68 -17.13 -16.18
CA ILE A 4 73.29 -16.77 -14.79
C ILE A 4 71.97 -15.98 -14.71
N ILE A 5 71.39 -15.54 -15.84
CA ILE A 5 70.16 -14.73 -15.82
C ILE A 5 68.87 -15.58 -15.93
N PHE A 6 68.97 -16.87 -16.26
CA PHE A 6 67.79 -17.72 -16.47
C PHE A 6 67.24 -18.43 -15.21
N SER A 7 67.95 -18.36 -14.08
CA SER A 7 67.56 -19.09 -12.86
C SER A 7 66.99 -18.21 -11.73
N LEU A 8 66.92 -16.88 -11.91
CA LEU A 8 66.35 -15.98 -10.90
C LEU A 8 64.90 -15.57 -11.20
N VAL A 9 64.42 -15.76 -12.43
CA VAL A 9 63.05 -15.42 -12.85
C VAL A 9 62.06 -16.58 -12.60
N LEU A 10 62.56 -17.78 -12.33
CA LEU A 10 61.75 -18.97 -12.07
C LEU A 10 61.50 -19.25 -10.57
N PHE A 11 62.00 -18.40 -9.66
CA PHE A 11 61.86 -18.62 -8.21
C PHE A 11 60.91 -17.62 -7.50
N PHE A 12 60.26 -16.70 -8.23
CA PHE A 12 59.20 -15.85 -7.67
C PHE A 12 57.83 -16.02 -8.38
N CYS A 13 57.71 -17.03 -9.25
CA CYS A 13 56.42 -17.57 -9.71
C CYS A 13 56.04 -18.85 -8.93
N ALA A 14 56.73 -19.14 -7.82
CA ALA A 14 56.27 -20.10 -6.82
C ALA A 14 55.12 -19.47 -6.03
N SER A 15 53.92 -19.51 -6.62
CA SER A 15 52.65 -19.76 -5.96
C SER A 15 52.57 -19.36 -4.47
N ILE A 16 52.53 -18.07 -4.19
CA ILE A 16 51.64 -17.59 -3.15
C ILE A 16 50.23 -17.77 -3.73
N ASN A 17 49.66 -18.96 -3.53
CA ASN A 17 48.23 -19.05 -3.28
C ASN A 17 47.99 -18.24 -1.99
N LEU A 18 47.96 -16.92 -2.12
CA LEU A 18 47.25 -16.06 -1.21
C LEU A 18 45.81 -16.59 -1.30
N PHE A 19 45.46 -17.48 -0.38
CA PHE A 19 44.08 -17.90 -0.19
C PHE A 19 43.29 -16.61 -0.01
N ALA A 20 42.59 -16.22 -1.08
CA ALA A 20 41.81 -15.00 -1.07
C ALA A 20 40.85 -15.10 0.12
N GLN A 21 40.76 -14.00 0.86
CA GLN A 21 39.87 -13.85 1.98
C GLN A 21 38.43 -14.03 1.47
N GLU A 22 37.75 -15.12 1.84
CA GLU A 22 36.40 -15.40 1.32
C GLU A 22 35.37 -15.31 2.45
N ILE A 23 34.62 -14.21 2.43
CA ILE A 23 33.36 -14.09 3.16
C ILE A 23 32.24 -14.53 2.21
N GLN A 24 31.65 -15.67 2.51
CA GLN A 24 30.42 -16.11 1.85
C GLN A 24 29.25 -15.44 2.56
N PHE A 25 28.53 -14.61 1.80
CA PHE A 25 27.39 -13.85 2.27
C PHE A 25 26.26 -14.03 1.28
N ASP A 26 25.27 -14.81 1.69
CA ASP A 26 24.17 -15.23 0.82
C ASP A 26 22.85 -14.91 1.48
N SER A 27 21.81 -14.83 0.66
CA SER A 27 20.46 -14.85 1.19
C SER A 27 19.51 -15.61 0.28
N TYR A 28 18.43 -16.08 0.89
CA TYR A 28 17.37 -16.81 0.21
C TYR A 28 16.02 -16.30 0.68
N THR A 29 15.15 -15.98 -0.27
CA THR A 29 13.78 -15.55 0.00
C THR A 29 12.76 -16.61 -0.37
N ASN A 30 11.74 -16.75 0.46
CA ASN A 30 10.55 -17.55 0.20
C ASN A 30 9.44 -16.69 -0.44
N TRP A 31 8.27 -17.31 -0.64
CA TRP A 31 7.04 -16.67 -1.11
C TRP A 31 6.70 -15.36 -0.39
N ILE A 32 5.95 -14.49 -1.04
CA ILE A 32 5.43 -13.23 -0.47
C ILE A 32 4.03 -13.44 0.14
N PRO A 33 3.54 -12.53 1.01
CA PRO A 33 2.15 -12.52 1.46
C PRO A 33 1.17 -12.40 0.27
N GLN A 34 0.00 -13.03 0.40
CA GLN A 34 -1.04 -13.05 -0.64
C GLN A 34 -2.34 -12.46 -0.11
N PHE A 35 -2.86 -11.46 -0.81
CA PHE A 35 -4.06 -10.71 -0.45
C PHE A 35 -5.19 -11.04 -1.42
N ASN A 36 -6.22 -11.73 -0.93
CA ASN A 36 -7.34 -12.23 -1.73
C ASN A 36 -8.66 -11.50 -1.45
N ASN A 37 -8.78 -10.81 -0.31
CA ASN A 37 -9.99 -10.10 0.09
C ASN A 37 -9.69 -8.73 0.73
N TYR A 38 -10.71 -7.89 0.81
CA TYR A 38 -10.63 -6.55 1.39
C TYR A 38 -10.13 -6.54 2.83
N GLY A 39 -10.56 -7.50 3.66
CA GLY A 39 -10.13 -7.61 5.06
C GLY A 39 -8.61 -7.79 5.19
N GLU A 40 -8.03 -8.64 4.35
CA GLU A 40 -6.58 -8.84 4.27
C GLU A 40 -5.87 -7.59 3.77
N LEU A 41 -6.39 -6.91 2.75
CA LEU A 41 -5.81 -5.66 2.22
C LEU A 41 -5.78 -4.56 3.30
N MET A 42 -6.81 -4.48 4.14
CA MET A 42 -6.90 -3.46 5.17
C MET A 42 -6.11 -3.81 6.44
N SER A 43 -6.02 -5.08 6.81
CA SER A 43 -5.31 -5.53 8.02
C SER A 43 -3.81 -5.83 7.79
N GLY A 44 -3.41 -6.10 6.56
CA GLY A 44 -2.05 -6.50 6.22
C GLY A 44 -1.85 -8.00 6.39
N GLN A 45 -0.70 -8.50 5.94
CA GLN A 45 -0.32 -9.90 6.11
C GLN A 45 1.16 -10.07 6.40
N THR A 46 1.46 -11.13 7.16
CA THR A 46 2.83 -11.54 7.49
C THR A 46 3.16 -12.85 6.82
N LYS A 47 4.24 -12.86 6.04
CA LYS A 47 4.90 -14.09 5.61
C LYS A 47 6.00 -14.46 6.60
N SER A 48 5.85 -15.62 7.22
CA SER A 48 6.90 -16.14 8.09
C SER A 48 8.08 -16.73 7.31
N ASP A 49 9.28 -16.61 7.88
CA ASP A 49 10.55 -17.11 7.31
C ASP A 49 10.77 -16.62 5.87
N GLN A 50 10.39 -15.38 5.58
CA GLN A 50 10.41 -14.83 4.23
C GLN A 50 11.83 -14.64 3.73
N ILE A 51 12.78 -14.23 4.58
CA ILE A 51 14.17 -14.07 4.18
C ILE A 51 15.12 -14.72 5.19
N ASN A 52 16.12 -15.41 4.67
CA ASN A 52 17.22 -16.02 5.41
C ASN A 52 18.52 -15.40 4.93
N ILE A 53 19.33 -14.86 5.84
CA ILE A 53 20.62 -14.24 5.53
C ILE A 53 21.70 -15.07 6.21
N SER A 54 22.61 -15.62 5.40
CA SER A 54 23.67 -16.51 5.87
C SER A 54 25.03 -15.83 5.71
N VAL A 55 25.83 -15.87 6.78
CA VAL A 55 27.22 -15.42 6.77
C VAL A 55 28.14 -16.57 7.19
N ARG A 56 29.16 -16.80 6.37
CA ARG A 56 30.24 -17.77 6.61
C ARG A 56 31.57 -17.14 6.23
N ILE A 57 32.59 -17.43 7.02
CA ILE A 57 33.98 -17.02 6.78
C ILE A 57 34.80 -18.29 6.54
N TYR A 58 35.60 -18.31 5.46
CA TYR A 58 36.56 -19.38 5.15
C TYR A 58 38.00 -18.91 5.36
N ASN A 59 38.94 -19.85 5.46
CA ASN A 59 40.39 -19.60 5.59
C ASN A 59 40.81 -18.92 6.91
N GLN A 60 42.11 -18.73 7.13
CA GLN A 60 42.67 -18.14 8.37
C GLN A 60 42.45 -16.62 8.43
N ILE A 61 41.19 -16.20 8.47
CA ILE A 61 40.79 -14.80 8.57
C ILE A 61 40.89 -14.36 10.05
N GLN A 62 41.49 -13.19 10.28
CA GLN A 62 41.40 -12.54 11.58
C GLN A 62 39.93 -12.27 11.92
N PRO A 63 39.45 -12.68 13.11
CA PRO A 63 38.05 -12.52 13.48
C PRO A 63 37.57 -11.07 13.33
N ILE A 64 36.40 -10.87 12.71
CA ILE A 64 35.73 -9.57 12.64
C ILE A 64 34.95 -9.38 13.93
N THR A 65 35.52 -8.62 14.85
CA THR A 65 35.02 -8.48 16.23
C THR A 65 33.68 -7.75 16.33
N LYS A 66 33.51 -6.69 15.55
CA LYS A 66 32.28 -5.88 15.50
C LYS A 66 31.78 -5.76 14.08
N TRP A 67 30.50 -6.02 13.88
CA TRP A 67 29.91 -6.06 12.55
C TRP A 67 28.40 -5.88 12.60
N LYS A 68 27.81 -5.50 11.47
CA LYS A 68 26.36 -5.41 11.32
C LYS A 68 25.90 -5.84 9.93
N ILE A 69 24.67 -6.33 9.87
CA ILE A 69 23.94 -6.58 8.63
C ILE A 69 22.85 -5.53 8.51
N THR A 70 22.78 -4.87 7.36
CA THR A 70 21.70 -3.93 7.03
C THR A 70 20.91 -4.42 5.83
N ALA A 71 19.69 -3.91 5.70
CA ALA A 71 18.89 -4.09 4.49
C ALA A 71 18.17 -2.80 4.09
N ARG A 72 17.98 -2.65 2.79
CA ARG A 72 17.07 -1.69 2.17
C ARG A 72 16.46 -2.31 0.91
N LEU A 73 15.53 -1.61 0.29
CA LEU A 73 15.00 -1.98 -1.02
C LEU A 73 15.69 -1.18 -2.13
N VAL A 74 15.69 -1.74 -3.34
CA VAL A 74 16.13 -1.02 -4.53
C VAL A 74 15.17 0.13 -4.84
N ASP A 75 13.87 -0.11 -4.72
CA ASP A 75 12.79 0.85 -5.01
C ASP A 75 11.53 0.51 -4.19
N ASP A 76 10.43 1.22 -4.45
CA ASP A 76 9.07 0.83 -4.05
C ASP A 76 8.68 -0.53 -4.65
N TYR A 77 7.64 -1.15 -4.11
CA TYR A 77 7.11 -2.40 -4.64
C TYR A 77 6.35 -2.11 -5.93
N LYS A 78 6.88 -2.56 -7.07
CA LYS A 78 6.34 -2.22 -8.38
C LYS A 78 5.61 -3.38 -9.03
N TYR A 79 4.52 -3.05 -9.72
CA TYR A 79 3.86 -3.90 -10.69
C TYR A 79 3.40 -3.03 -11.87
N ASN A 80 4.06 -3.18 -13.03
CA ASN A 80 3.90 -2.26 -14.18
C ASN A 80 4.09 -0.78 -13.77
N ASN A 81 3.08 0.05 -13.97
CA ASN A 81 3.09 1.49 -13.63
C ASN A 81 2.58 1.79 -12.21
N TYR A 82 2.27 0.76 -11.42
CA TYR A 82 1.71 0.91 -10.08
C TYR A 82 2.77 0.60 -9.03
N SER A 83 2.69 1.30 -7.90
CA SER A 83 3.70 1.19 -6.83
C SER A 83 3.06 1.25 -5.46
N ILE A 84 3.54 0.40 -4.55
CA ILE A 84 3.30 0.50 -3.11
C ILE A 84 4.59 1.03 -2.46
N PRO A 85 4.53 2.09 -1.64
CA PRO A 85 5.72 2.64 -1.00
C PRO A 85 6.49 1.62 -0.16
N ALA A 86 7.82 1.68 -0.23
CA ALA A 86 8.72 0.75 0.45
C ALA A 86 8.47 0.62 1.97
N GLU A 87 8.10 1.71 2.64
CA GLU A 87 7.90 1.79 4.09
C GLU A 87 6.71 0.98 4.63
N PHE A 88 5.84 0.48 3.74
CA PHE A 88 4.76 -0.42 4.13
C PHE A 88 5.23 -1.86 4.34
N GLY A 89 6.41 -2.23 3.83
CA GLY A 89 7.03 -3.50 4.14
C GLY A 89 7.88 -3.43 5.40
N LEU A 90 7.77 -4.45 6.23
CA LEU A 90 8.43 -4.55 7.51
C LEU A 90 9.17 -5.89 7.63
N LEU A 91 10.35 -5.89 8.23
CA LEU A 91 11.07 -7.10 8.63
C LEU A 91 11.03 -7.28 10.15
N LYS A 92 10.87 -8.51 10.61
CA LYS A 92 10.97 -8.87 12.02
C LYS A 92 11.92 -10.03 12.20
N PHE A 93 12.93 -9.86 13.06
CA PHE A 93 13.82 -10.94 13.41
C PHE A 93 13.06 -12.06 14.13
N LYS A 94 13.24 -13.29 13.67
CA LYS A 94 12.56 -14.47 14.25
C LYS A 94 13.52 -15.38 14.98
N ARG A 95 14.63 -15.76 14.34
CA ARG A 95 15.63 -16.66 14.95
C ARG A 95 16.98 -16.59 14.26
N GLU A 96 17.99 -17.09 14.95
CA GLU A 96 19.30 -17.42 14.42
C GLU A 96 19.48 -18.94 14.43
N ASN A 97 20.05 -19.49 13.36
CA ASN A 97 20.57 -20.85 13.32
C ASN A 97 22.09 -20.79 13.20
N VAL A 98 22.80 -21.47 14.11
CA VAL A 98 24.27 -21.54 14.11
C VAL A 98 24.70 -22.97 13.83
N GLN A 99 25.63 -23.15 12.89
CA GLN A 99 26.24 -24.46 12.58
C GLN A 99 27.77 -24.35 12.59
N GLY A 100 28.45 -25.35 13.16
CA GLY A 100 29.92 -25.44 13.22
C GLY A 100 30.47 -25.58 14.64
N SER A 101 31.79 -25.66 14.78
CA SER A 101 32.49 -25.74 16.08
C SER A 101 33.00 -24.35 16.49
N GLY A 102 32.36 -23.71 17.47
CA GLY A 102 32.70 -22.35 17.93
C GLY A 102 31.76 -21.79 19.01
N SER A 103 31.79 -20.47 19.24
CA SER A 103 30.91 -19.78 20.19
C SER A 103 29.45 -19.84 19.74
N ASN A 104 28.63 -20.58 20.48
CA ASN A 104 27.18 -20.69 20.29
C ASN A 104 26.39 -19.56 20.98
N VAL A 105 27.05 -18.43 21.27
CA VAL A 105 26.36 -17.27 21.85
C VAL A 105 25.38 -16.73 20.80
N PRO A 106 24.07 -16.70 21.11
CA PRO A 106 23.07 -16.20 20.20
C PRO A 106 23.18 -14.68 20.07
N ILE A 107 22.94 -14.17 18.87
CA ILE A 107 22.86 -12.74 18.61
C ILE A 107 21.39 -12.34 18.63
N ALA A 108 21.04 -11.41 19.52
CA ALA A 108 19.70 -10.85 19.55
C ALA A 108 19.50 -9.93 18.35
N GLY A 109 18.47 -10.20 17.55
CA GLY A 109 17.97 -9.24 16.59
C GLY A 109 17.03 -8.21 17.22
N PRO A 110 16.57 -7.23 16.43
CA PRO A 110 15.58 -6.24 16.84
C PRO A 110 14.30 -6.91 17.33
N SER A 111 13.74 -6.42 18.43
CA SER A 111 12.53 -6.97 19.06
C SER A 111 11.22 -6.61 18.34
N GLY A 112 11.26 -5.56 17.51
CA GLY A 112 10.11 -5.03 16.78
C GLY A 112 10.19 -5.24 15.27
N PHE A 113 9.13 -4.79 14.59
CA PHE A 113 9.13 -4.66 13.14
C PHE A 113 9.97 -3.46 12.71
N LEU A 114 10.85 -3.67 11.76
CA LEU A 114 11.67 -2.64 11.14
C LEU A 114 11.10 -2.27 9.76
N PRO A 115 10.70 -1.02 9.53
CA PRO A 115 10.19 -0.59 8.24
C PRO A 115 11.33 -0.54 7.21
N LEU A 116 11.10 -1.14 6.05
CA LEU A 116 12.02 -1.07 4.93
C LEU A 116 11.99 0.33 4.30
N SER A 117 13.03 0.65 3.56
CA SER A 117 13.14 1.93 2.86
C SER A 117 13.92 1.71 1.57
N LYS A 118 13.67 2.54 0.56
CA LYS A 118 14.53 2.62 -0.63
C LYS A 118 15.68 3.63 -0.48
N TYR A 119 15.58 4.53 0.50
CA TYR A 119 16.53 5.62 0.71
C TYR A 119 17.53 5.33 1.84
N GLN A 120 17.12 4.59 2.87
CA GLN A 120 17.93 4.38 4.07
C GLN A 120 18.09 2.88 4.38
N GLU A 121 19.29 2.51 4.81
CA GLU A 121 19.59 1.17 5.29
C GLU A 121 19.12 0.97 6.71
N GLN A 122 18.41 -0.13 6.95
CA GLN A 122 17.95 -0.54 8.27
C GLN A 122 18.89 -1.60 8.83
N THR A 123 19.39 -1.39 10.05
CA THR A 123 20.21 -2.40 10.73
C THR A 123 19.33 -3.58 11.15
N LEU A 124 19.54 -4.74 10.54
CA LEU A 124 18.83 -5.97 10.85
C LEU A 124 19.47 -6.75 11.98
N ILE A 125 20.81 -6.81 12.01
CA ILE A 125 21.61 -7.47 13.04
C ILE A 125 22.80 -6.57 13.33
N SER A 126 23.13 -6.40 14.60
CA SER A 126 24.39 -5.79 15.03
C SER A 126 25.03 -6.68 16.08
N SER A 127 26.34 -6.90 15.98
CA SER A 127 27.11 -7.64 16.96
C SER A 127 28.32 -6.82 17.39
N GLU A 128 28.39 -6.56 18.69
CA GLU A 128 29.50 -5.84 19.33
C GLU A 128 30.48 -6.78 20.05
N THR A 129 30.04 -8.01 20.36
CA THR A 129 30.74 -8.95 21.24
C THR A 129 30.92 -10.35 20.66
N VAL A 130 30.16 -10.70 19.61
CA VAL A 130 30.22 -12.02 18.97
C VAL A 130 30.90 -11.88 17.61
N PRO A 131 32.17 -12.31 17.46
CA PRO A 131 32.94 -12.09 16.24
C PRO A 131 32.48 -12.99 15.08
N LEU A 132 32.67 -12.53 13.84
CA LEU A 132 32.72 -13.41 12.68
C LEU A 132 34.10 -14.07 12.57
N GLN A 133 34.17 -15.40 12.63
CA GLN A 133 35.41 -16.17 12.54
C GLN A 133 35.21 -17.42 11.67
N ASN A 134 36.31 -17.99 11.21
CA ASN A 134 36.29 -19.21 10.40
C ASN A 134 35.66 -20.39 11.14
N GLY A 135 35.05 -21.32 10.39
CA GLY A 135 34.52 -22.58 10.91
C GLY A 135 33.06 -22.56 11.35
N PHE A 136 32.32 -21.48 11.06
CA PHE A 136 30.88 -21.40 11.36
C PHE A 136 30.02 -20.84 10.23
N VAL A 137 28.73 -21.17 10.28
CA VAL A 137 27.65 -20.49 9.56
C VAL A 137 26.69 -19.89 10.58
N ARG A 138 26.34 -18.62 10.40
CA ARG A 138 25.20 -18.00 11.06
C ARG A 138 24.15 -17.67 10.02
N THR A 139 22.94 -18.18 10.22
CA THR A 139 21.78 -17.90 9.37
C THR A 139 20.73 -17.18 10.19
N PHE A 140 20.44 -15.94 9.83
CA PHE A 140 19.42 -15.10 10.45
C PHE A 140 18.12 -15.20 9.64
N VAL A 141 17.02 -15.50 10.32
CA VAL A 141 15.71 -15.70 9.70
C VAL A 141 14.77 -14.59 10.11
N PHE A 142 14.11 -13.98 9.13
CA PHE A 142 13.18 -12.88 9.32
C PHE A 142 11.81 -13.20 8.74
N ASP A 143 10.78 -12.80 9.47
CA ASP A 143 9.43 -12.67 8.94
C ASP A 143 9.32 -11.34 8.18
N PHE A 144 8.50 -11.33 7.13
CA PHE A 144 8.16 -10.12 6.37
C PHE A 144 6.68 -9.82 6.57
N GLN A 145 6.35 -8.57 6.86
CA GLN A 145 4.96 -8.09 6.93
C GLN A 145 4.76 -6.98 5.91
N MET A 146 3.71 -7.10 5.10
CA MET A 146 3.15 -5.96 4.38
C MET A 146 2.01 -5.39 5.21
N ARG A 147 2.15 -4.12 5.64
CA ARG A 147 1.10 -3.41 6.39
C ARG A 147 -0.15 -3.30 5.54
N GLY A 148 -1.32 -3.36 6.19
CA GLY A 148 -2.59 -3.13 5.51
C GLY A 148 -2.93 -1.66 5.37
N GLY A 149 -3.85 -1.36 4.45
CA GLY A 149 -4.46 -0.04 4.27
C GLY A 149 -4.72 0.31 2.81
N ASN A 150 -5.17 1.54 2.59
CA ASN A 150 -5.59 2.03 1.27
C ASN A 150 -4.49 1.94 0.20
N HIS A 151 -3.22 1.89 0.59
CA HIS A 151 -2.09 1.73 -0.32
C HIS A 151 -2.06 0.36 -1.01
N LEU A 152 -2.77 -0.66 -0.49
CA LEU A 152 -2.94 -1.96 -1.14
C LEU A 152 -4.22 -2.04 -1.99
N LEU A 153 -5.08 -1.02 -1.96
CA LEU A 153 -6.25 -0.92 -2.83
C LEU A 153 -5.85 -0.45 -4.24
N THR A 154 -4.86 -1.15 -4.83
CA THR A 154 -4.30 -0.86 -6.15
C THR A 154 -4.96 -1.73 -7.20
N ILE A 155 -5.37 -1.12 -8.31
CA ILE A 155 -5.71 -1.83 -9.55
C ILE A 155 -4.48 -1.69 -10.47
N PRO A 156 -3.93 -2.77 -11.03
CA PRO A 156 -4.46 -4.13 -11.11
C PRO A 156 -3.98 -5.07 -10.00
N ASN A 157 -4.59 -6.27 -9.96
CA ASN A 157 -4.00 -7.45 -9.33
C ASN A 157 -2.63 -7.77 -9.93
N GLY A 158 -1.71 -8.24 -9.10
CA GLY A 158 -0.35 -8.51 -9.51
C GLY A 158 0.60 -8.75 -8.34
N GLU A 159 1.84 -9.06 -8.70
CA GLU A 159 2.93 -9.23 -7.75
C GLU A 159 3.75 -7.94 -7.67
N TYR A 160 3.51 -7.18 -6.63
CA TYR A 160 4.23 -5.94 -6.34
C TYR A 160 5.52 -6.29 -5.63
N LYS A 161 6.67 -6.15 -6.30
CA LYS A 161 7.97 -6.63 -5.81
C LYS A 161 9.03 -5.55 -5.84
N SER A 162 9.98 -5.67 -4.92
CA SER A 162 11.22 -4.90 -4.92
C SER A 162 12.35 -5.78 -4.39
N SER A 163 13.52 -5.72 -5.04
CA SER A 163 14.69 -6.47 -4.61
C SER A 163 15.27 -5.88 -3.33
N TYR A 164 15.75 -6.75 -2.45
CA TYR A 164 16.57 -6.35 -1.32
C TYR A 164 17.97 -5.94 -1.78
N ILE A 165 18.55 -4.99 -1.06
CA ILE A 165 20.00 -4.75 -0.99
C ILE A 165 20.39 -5.03 0.46
N ILE A 166 21.25 -6.02 0.66
CA ILE A 166 21.70 -6.44 1.98
C ILE A 166 23.20 -6.25 2.05
N ASN A 167 23.65 -5.55 3.08
CA ASN A 167 25.05 -5.20 3.26
C ASN A 167 25.57 -5.79 4.57
N LEU A 168 26.82 -6.25 4.53
CA LEU A 168 27.59 -6.65 5.69
C LEU A 168 28.70 -5.62 5.90
N TYR A 169 28.74 -5.03 7.09
CA TYR A 169 29.75 -4.07 7.50
C TYR A 169 30.62 -4.62 8.63
N LYS A 170 31.92 -4.32 8.58
CA LYS A 170 32.80 -4.31 9.76
C LYS A 170 32.66 -2.95 10.45
N ILE A 171 32.71 -2.95 11.78
CA ILE A 171 32.79 -1.71 12.57
C ILE A 171 34.20 -1.65 13.17
N GLU A 172 34.99 -0.66 12.78
CA GLU A 172 36.36 -0.48 13.26
C GLU A 172 36.53 0.97 13.70
N ASN A 173 36.93 1.18 14.95
CA ASN A 173 37.09 2.52 15.54
C ASN A 173 35.85 3.42 15.38
N GLY A 174 34.65 2.84 15.46
CA GLY A 174 33.38 3.55 15.27
C GLY A 174 33.01 3.86 13.81
N THR A 175 33.83 3.42 12.84
CA THR A 175 33.58 3.60 11.41
C THR A 175 33.05 2.32 10.78
N GLU A 176 32.06 2.45 9.91
CA GLU A 176 31.46 1.34 9.17
C GLU A 176 32.20 1.12 7.85
N ILE A 177 32.70 -0.09 7.65
CA ILE A 177 33.45 -0.49 6.45
C ILE A 177 32.66 -1.58 5.75
N LEU A 178 32.17 -1.31 4.53
CA LEU A 178 31.42 -2.28 3.74
C LEU A 178 32.33 -3.46 3.35
N LEU A 179 31.96 -4.66 3.78
CA LEU A 179 32.66 -5.90 3.41
C LEU A 179 32.03 -6.58 2.21
N LYS A 180 30.70 -6.64 2.18
CA LYS A 180 29.95 -7.31 1.12
C LYS A 180 28.57 -6.68 0.95
N SER A 181 28.11 -6.65 -0.29
CA SER A 181 26.75 -6.27 -0.66
C SER A 181 26.18 -7.35 -1.58
N ILE A 182 24.93 -7.74 -1.35
CA ILE A 182 24.19 -8.65 -2.21
C ILE A 182 22.84 -8.04 -2.60
N SER A 183 22.51 -8.16 -3.88
CA SER A 183 21.21 -7.82 -4.43
C SER A 183 21.00 -8.62 -5.72
N ASN A 184 19.86 -9.28 -5.86
CA ASN A 184 19.48 -9.94 -7.09
C ASN A 184 17.95 -10.02 -7.23
N ALA A 185 17.48 -10.33 -8.44
CA ALA A 185 16.05 -10.38 -8.76
C ALA A 185 15.27 -11.47 -8.01
N ASN A 186 15.96 -12.51 -7.52
CA ASN A 186 15.36 -13.61 -6.78
C ASN A 186 15.29 -13.34 -5.28
N MET A 187 15.91 -12.26 -4.79
CA MET A 187 15.87 -11.79 -3.40
C MET A 187 14.94 -10.59 -3.31
N PHE A 188 13.65 -10.82 -3.17
CA PHE A 188 12.65 -9.74 -3.16
C PHE A 188 11.75 -9.77 -1.94
N ALA A 189 11.28 -8.59 -1.56
CA ALA A 189 10.10 -8.36 -0.74
C ALA A 189 8.93 -8.01 -1.65
N GLY A 190 7.71 -8.19 -1.16
CA GLY A 190 6.54 -7.77 -1.93
C GLY A 190 5.23 -8.25 -1.36
N ALA A 191 4.18 -8.02 -2.14
CA ALA A 191 2.83 -8.52 -1.90
C ALA A 191 2.25 -9.05 -3.21
N HIS A 192 1.60 -10.21 -3.15
CA HIS A 192 0.76 -10.68 -4.24
C HIS A 192 -0.67 -10.22 -3.96
N ILE A 193 -1.19 -9.31 -4.78
CA ILE A 193 -2.57 -8.84 -4.69
C ILE A 193 -3.39 -9.58 -5.74
N ASN A 194 -4.35 -10.38 -5.28
CA ASN A 194 -5.30 -11.12 -6.11
C ASN A 194 -6.71 -10.95 -5.55
N HIS A 195 -7.17 -9.70 -5.50
CA HIS A 195 -8.46 -9.35 -4.96
C HIS A 195 -9.51 -9.33 -6.07
N ASN A 196 -10.60 -10.08 -5.90
CA ASN A 196 -11.65 -10.18 -6.92
C ASN A 196 -12.20 -8.80 -7.34
N ALA A 197 -12.30 -7.86 -6.39
CA ALA A 197 -12.73 -6.50 -6.66
C ALA A 197 -11.84 -5.75 -7.66
N ASN A 198 -10.55 -6.08 -7.73
CA ASN A 198 -9.58 -5.39 -8.59
C ASN A 198 -9.60 -5.90 -10.05
N HIS A 199 -10.58 -6.72 -10.43
CA HIS A 199 -10.80 -7.09 -11.83
C HIS A 199 -11.68 -6.05 -12.54
N GLY A 200 -11.22 -5.62 -13.73
CA GLY A 200 -11.97 -4.77 -14.67
C GLY A 200 -11.92 -3.27 -14.37
N ASP A 201 -12.49 -2.47 -15.28
CA ASP A 201 -12.62 -1.02 -15.11
C ASP A 201 -13.83 -0.68 -14.22
N GLN A 202 -13.59 -0.08 -13.07
CA GLN A 202 -14.66 0.52 -12.27
C GLN A 202 -14.70 2.02 -12.51
N SER A 203 -15.89 2.59 -12.71
CA SER A 203 -16.03 4.02 -12.89
C SER A 203 -17.35 4.55 -12.36
N ILE A 204 -17.30 5.74 -11.79
CA ILE A 204 -18.45 6.55 -11.46
C ILE A 204 -18.38 7.86 -12.23
N LEU A 205 -19.44 8.20 -12.94
CA LEU A 205 -19.49 9.39 -13.78
C LEU A 205 -20.78 10.16 -13.54
N LEU A 206 -20.63 11.47 -13.34
CA LEU A 206 -21.73 12.43 -13.35
C LEU A 206 -21.94 12.90 -14.80
N GLU A 207 -23.13 12.64 -15.34
CA GLU A 207 -23.50 12.93 -16.73
C GLU A 207 -24.65 13.92 -16.84
N ASN A 208 -24.96 14.39 -18.05
CA ASN A 208 -26.10 15.27 -18.31
C ASN A 208 -26.10 16.54 -17.43
N GLY A 209 -24.90 17.10 -17.24
CA GLY A 209 -24.66 18.29 -16.43
C GLY A 209 -24.88 18.09 -14.93
N SER A 210 -24.96 16.85 -14.43
CA SER A 210 -25.19 16.53 -13.01
C SER A 210 -24.01 16.84 -12.09
N ASN A 211 -22.91 17.36 -12.62
CA ASN A 211 -21.79 17.88 -11.84
C ASN A 211 -22.11 19.17 -11.07
N LEU A 212 -23.28 19.80 -11.29
CA LEU A 212 -23.64 21.07 -10.64
C LEU A 212 -25.14 21.23 -10.38
N PHE A 213 -25.57 21.45 -9.14
CA PHE A 213 -26.98 21.70 -8.78
C PHE A 213 -27.16 23.11 -8.26
N HIS A 214 -27.93 23.94 -8.99
CA HIS A 214 -28.18 25.34 -8.62
C HIS A 214 -29.60 25.54 -8.13
N PHE A 215 -29.77 25.57 -6.81
CA PHE A 215 -31.01 26.02 -6.20
C PHE A 215 -31.06 27.55 -6.20
N LYS A 216 -32.02 28.13 -6.92
CA LYS A 216 -32.27 29.57 -6.91
C LYS A 216 -33.58 29.85 -6.21
N PHE A 217 -33.55 30.35 -4.98
CA PHE A 217 -34.73 30.80 -4.25
C PHE A 217 -34.94 32.30 -4.53
N ASN A 218 -35.82 32.62 -5.47
CA ASN A 218 -35.98 33.99 -5.99
C ASN A 218 -37.05 34.79 -5.23
N ASN A 219 -37.93 34.13 -4.49
CA ASN A 219 -39.06 34.76 -3.80
C ASN A 219 -39.44 33.99 -2.53
N VAL A 220 -40.32 34.58 -1.72
CA VAL A 220 -40.80 34.00 -0.46
C VAL A 220 -41.55 32.68 -0.69
N ASN A 221 -42.23 32.52 -1.82
CA ASN A 221 -42.95 31.28 -2.13
C ASN A 221 -41.98 30.09 -2.37
N ASP A 222 -40.82 30.33 -2.97
CA ASP A 222 -39.77 29.33 -3.11
C ASP A 222 -39.28 28.88 -1.72
N LEU A 223 -39.10 29.82 -0.79
CA LEU A 223 -38.71 29.50 0.59
C LEU A 223 -39.82 28.75 1.33
N ALA A 224 -41.09 29.03 1.02
CA ALA A 224 -42.23 28.39 1.67
C ALA A 224 -42.51 26.96 1.16
N THR A 225 -42.30 26.72 -0.13
CA THR A 225 -42.63 25.44 -0.79
C THR A 225 -41.43 24.53 -1.01
N GLY A 226 -40.21 25.09 -0.95
CA GLY A 226 -38.98 24.36 -1.26
C GLY A 226 -38.74 24.24 -2.75
N LYS A 227 -37.65 23.57 -3.12
CA LYS A 227 -37.31 23.29 -4.52
C LYS A 227 -36.74 21.90 -4.69
N THR A 228 -37.04 21.30 -5.83
CA THR A 228 -36.45 20.05 -6.29
C THR A 228 -35.82 20.25 -7.66
N ILE A 229 -34.60 19.78 -7.83
CA ILE A 229 -33.91 19.69 -9.11
C ILE A 229 -33.71 18.22 -9.42
N ARG A 230 -34.37 17.74 -10.48
CA ARG A 230 -34.21 16.39 -11.00
C ARG A 230 -33.38 16.41 -12.28
N LYS A 231 -32.42 15.49 -12.37
CA LYS A 231 -31.64 15.21 -13.57
C LYS A 231 -31.77 13.74 -13.94
N ASN A 232 -32.18 13.49 -15.17
CA ASN A 232 -32.33 12.14 -15.68
C ASN A 232 -30.98 11.60 -16.17
N ALA A 233 -30.77 10.30 -16.01
CA ALA A 233 -29.53 9.62 -16.37
C ALA A 233 -28.27 10.39 -15.87
N ALA A 234 -28.30 10.81 -14.61
CA ALA A 234 -27.37 11.76 -14.03
C ALA A 234 -26.12 11.11 -13.45
N LEU A 235 -26.21 9.86 -12.98
CA LEU A 235 -25.10 9.15 -12.36
C LEU A 235 -24.97 7.77 -13.01
N ARG A 236 -23.82 7.52 -13.66
CA ARG A 236 -23.49 6.25 -14.30
C ARG A 236 -22.45 5.53 -13.45
N VAL A 237 -22.74 4.28 -13.12
CA VAL A 237 -21.89 3.39 -12.31
C VAL A 237 -21.57 2.16 -13.14
N LYS A 238 -20.27 1.88 -13.35
CA LYS A 238 -19.76 0.68 -14.01
C LYS A 238 -18.89 -0.09 -13.03
N THR A 239 -19.16 -1.37 -12.87
CA THR A 239 -18.41 -2.20 -11.93
C THR A 239 -18.49 -3.69 -12.31
N TYR A 240 -17.39 -4.39 -12.12
CA TYR A 240 -17.29 -5.83 -12.42
C TYR A 240 -17.56 -6.71 -11.20
N ASN A 241 -18.03 -6.14 -10.09
CA ASN A 241 -18.26 -6.85 -8.83
C ASN A 241 -19.53 -6.33 -8.12
N GLY A 242 -19.98 -7.07 -7.10
CA GLY A 242 -20.90 -6.52 -6.12
C GLY A 242 -20.32 -5.24 -5.50
N HIS A 243 -21.14 -4.25 -5.23
CA HIS A 243 -20.72 -2.94 -4.75
C HIS A 243 -21.77 -2.21 -3.92
N GLU A 244 -21.30 -1.25 -3.15
CA GLU A 244 -22.07 -0.19 -2.53
C GLU A 244 -21.75 1.14 -3.20
N LEU A 245 -22.77 1.96 -3.36
CA LEU A 245 -22.64 3.35 -3.74
C LEU A 245 -22.79 4.19 -2.47
N ILE A 246 -21.73 4.89 -2.12
CA ILE A 246 -21.66 5.80 -0.98
C ILE A 246 -21.79 7.23 -1.47
N VAL A 247 -22.44 8.07 -0.67
CA VAL A 247 -22.48 9.52 -0.85
C VAL A 247 -22.12 10.24 0.45
N LYS A 248 -21.47 11.39 0.32
CA LYS A 248 -21.26 12.36 1.41
C LYS A 248 -21.14 13.78 0.89
N ALA A 249 -21.40 14.76 1.75
CA ALA A 249 -20.99 16.14 1.53
C ALA A 249 -19.53 16.35 1.99
N ALA A 250 -18.86 17.38 1.47
CA ALA A 250 -17.51 17.74 1.89
C ALA A 250 -17.43 18.19 3.34
N ASN A 251 -18.46 18.89 3.81
CA ASN A 251 -18.56 19.45 5.15
C ASN A 251 -19.98 19.25 5.69
N GLN A 252 -20.17 19.42 7.01
CA GLN A 252 -21.49 19.40 7.65
C GLN A 252 -22.31 20.67 7.36
N GLU A 253 -21.66 21.73 6.90
CA GLU A 253 -22.29 23.02 6.63
C GLU A 253 -21.89 23.53 5.24
N MET A 254 -22.84 24.18 4.57
CA MET A 254 -22.63 25.04 3.42
C MET A 254 -22.28 26.44 3.92
N GLN A 255 -21.25 27.06 3.35
CA GLN A 255 -20.84 28.41 3.72
C GLN A 255 -21.43 29.44 2.74
N SER A 256 -21.94 30.56 3.28
CA SER A 256 -22.30 31.70 2.45
C SER A 256 -21.04 32.36 1.89
N ASN A 257 -21.07 32.74 0.62
CA ASN A 257 -19.97 33.50 0.00
C ASN A 257 -20.00 35.00 0.30
N SER A 258 -21.01 35.48 1.03
CA SER A 258 -21.25 36.92 1.24
C SER A 258 -21.52 37.31 2.69
N THR A 259 -21.72 36.32 3.58
CA THR A 259 -21.97 36.52 5.01
C THR A 259 -21.28 35.42 5.80
N ASN A 260 -21.21 35.56 7.14
CA ASN A 260 -20.73 34.48 8.02
C ASN A 260 -21.82 33.45 8.34
N HIS A 261 -23.00 33.55 7.73
CA HIS A 261 -24.08 32.61 7.93
C HIS A 261 -23.76 31.28 7.24
N THR A 262 -24.08 30.17 7.90
CA THR A 262 -23.95 28.83 7.34
C THR A 262 -25.30 28.13 7.30
N LEU A 263 -25.44 27.13 6.44
CA LEU A 263 -26.62 26.28 6.35
C LEU A 263 -26.20 24.83 6.51
N PRO A 264 -26.85 24.02 7.35
CA PRO A 264 -26.47 22.62 7.48
C PRO A 264 -26.77 21.88 6.17
N VAL A 265 -25.86 21.01 5.73
CA VAL A 265 -26.06 20.23 4.48
C VAL A 265 -27.22 19.24 4.59
N SER A 266 -27.63 18.89 5.81
CA SER A 266 -28.73 17.97 6.11
C SER A 266 -30.11 18.48 5.65
N ILE A 267 -30.24 19.77 5.31
CA ILE A 267 -31.46 20.29 4.67
C ILE A 267 -31.63 19.78 3.23
N ILE A 268 -30.55 19.33 2.59
CA ILE A 268 -30.60 18.78 1.24
C ILE A 268 -30.96 17.30 1.32
N GLN A 269 -32.09 16.94 0.73
CA GLN A 269 -32.50 15.56 0.51
C GLN A 269 -32.03 15.09 -0.87
N LEU A 270 -31.31 13.99 -0.89
CA LEU A 270 -30.85 13.33 -2.11
C LEU A 270 -31.69 12.08 -2.36
N ASN A 271 -32.22 11.97 -3.58
CA ASN A 271 -32.94 10.80 -4.07
C ASN A 271 -32.30 10.24 -5.34
N LEU A 272 -32.09 8.91 -5.35
CA LEU A 272 -31.74 8.12 -6.52
C LEU A 272 -32.97 7.36 -7.02
N GLU A 273 -33.06 7.21 -8.33
CA GLU A 273 -34.04 6.34 -8.97
C GLU A 273 -33.36 5.62 -10.11
N LEU A 274 -33.59 4.31 -10.25
CA LEU A 274 -33.03 3.53 -11.34
C LEU A 274 -33.58 4.07 -12.68
N ASN A 275 -32.68 4.49 -13.56
CA ASN A 275 -33.01 4.90 -14.93
C ASN A 275 -32.85 3.72 -15.89
N GLN A 276 -31.67 3.11 -15.87
CA GLN A 276 -31.31 2.02 -16.77
C GLN A 276 -30.35 1.06 -16.06
N TYR A 277 -30.44 -0.22 -16.42
CA TYR A 277 -29.53 -1.27 -16.00
C TYR A 277 -29.05 -2.05 -17.22
N SER A 278 -27.76 -2.36 -17.28
CA SER A 278 -27.14 -3.22 -18.29
C SER A 278 -26.06 -4.10 -17.66
N GLY A 279 -26.00 -5.37 -18.06
CA GLY A 279 -25.07 -6.37 -17.53
C GLY A 279 -25.78 -7.50 -16.79
N GLY A 280 -25.12 -8.65 -16.68
CA GLY A 280 -25.72 -9.83 -16.07
C GLY A 280 -27.03 -10.30 -16.74
N ASN A 281 -27.87 -11.00 -15.99
CA ASN A 281 -29.24 -11.33 -16.40
C ASN A 281 -30.16 -10.14 -16.10
N SER A 282 -31.12 -9.84 -16.99
CA SER A 282 -32.06 -8.72 -16.79
C SER A 282 -32.88 -8.83 -15.49
N SER A 283 -33.08 -10.05 -14.97
CA SER A 283 -33.71 -10.30 -13.67
C SER A 283 -32.89 -9.81 -12.47
N GLU A 284 -31.58 -9.62 -12.62
CA GLU A 284 -30.68 -9.20 -11.54
C GLU A 284 -30.86 -7.72 -11.17
N ALA A 285 -31.46 -6.89 -12.04
CA ALA A 285 -31.83 -5.51 -11.71
C ALA A 285 -32.70 -5.42 -10.44
N SER A 286 -33.47 -6.47 -10.14
CA SER A 286 -34.29 -6.58 -8.92
C SER A 286 -33.48 -6.69 -7.62
N LEU A 287 -32.19 -7.02 -7.71
CA LEU A 287 -31.28 -7.11 -6.56
C LEU A 287 -30.73 -5.75 -6.13
N LEU A 288 -30.90 -4.71 -6.95
CA LEU A 288 -30.52 -3.34 -6.63
C LEU A 288 -31.39 -2.81 -5.50
N ARG A 289 -30.75 -2.45 -4.39
CA ARG A 289 -31.40 -1.80 -3.25
C ARG A 289 -31.00 -0.33 -3.25
N ILE A 290 -31.98 0.56 -3.38
CA ILE A 290 -31.79 2.01 -3.28
C ILE A 290 -32.29 2.44 -1.89
N ASN A 291 -31.42 3.10 -1.12
CA ASN A 291 -31.68 3.48 0.27
C ASN A 291 -32.09 4.97 0.40
N SER A 292 -32.58 5.59 -0.68
CA SER A 292 -32.98 6.99 -0.74
C SER A 292 -34.51 7.18 -0.68
N PRO A 293 -35.04 8.38 -0.35
CA PRO A 293 -34.32 9.63 -0.09
C PRO A 293 -33.51 9.62 1.21
N ILE A 294 -32.36 10.29 1.21
CA ILE A 294 -31.54 10.53 2.41
C ILE A 294 -31.27 12.02 2.58
N GLN A 295 -31.12 12.48 3.83
CA GLN A 295 -30.51 13.78 4.11
C GLN A 295 -28.99 13.67 3.97
N LEU A 296 -28.37 14.61 3.26
CA LEU A 296 -26.92 14.64 3.10
C LEU A 296 -26.22 14.88 4.43
N GLN A 297 -25.10 14.20 4.65
CA GLN A 297 -24.27 14.34 5.84
C GLN A 297 -22.79 14.51 5.45
N GLY A 298 -21.98 14.99 6.39
CA GLY A 298 -20.52 15.09 6.23
C GLY A 298 -19.76 13.77 6.40
N TRP A 299 -20.47 12.66 6.60
CA TRP A 299 -19.91 11.30 6.71
C TRP A 299 -20.51 10.38 5.67
N ASP A 300 -19.86 9.24 5.45
CA ASP A 300 -20.23 8.27 4.42
C ASP A 300 -21.61 7.65 4.69
N GLN A 301 -22.50 7.71 3.69
CA GLN A 301 -23.83 7.11 3.72
C GLN A 301 -24.02 6.18 2.52
N VAL A 302 -24.41 4.93 2.76
CA VAL A 302 -24.72 3.98 1.68
C VAL A 302 -26.07 4.33 1.05
N ILE A 303 -26.06 4.83 -0.18
CA ILE A 303 -27.27 5.26 -0.89
C ILE A 303 -27.81 4.20 -1.86
N ALA A 304 -26.96 3.28 -2.34
CA ALA A 304 -27.42 2.10 -3.05
C ALA A 304 -26.49 0.90 -2.83
N THR A 305 -27.01 -0.31 -2.99
CA THR A 305 -26.26 -1.55 -2.89
C THR A 305 -26.67 -2.49 -4.01
N PHE A 306 -25.68 -3.08 -4.67
CA PHE A 306 -25.89 -4.08 -5.70
C PHE A 306 -24.96 -5.28 -5.48
N PRO A 307 -25.49 -6.49 -5.22
CA PRO A 307 -24.65 -7.63 -4.84
C PRO A 307 -23.98 -8.34 -6.01
N GLN A 308 -24.27 -7.95 -7.26
CA GLN A 308 -23.75 -8.58 -8.47
C GLN A 308 -22.85 -7.62 -9.26
N TRP A 309 -22.17 -8.14 -10.28
CA TRP A 309 -21.49 -7.30 -11.26
C TRP A 309 -22.51 -6.61 -12.18
N SER A 310 -22.20 -5.40 -12.64
CA SER A 310 -23.06 -4.65 -13.57
C SER A 310 -22.20 -3.95 -14.60
N ARG A 311 -22.43 -4.25 -15.89
CA ARG A 311 -21.78 -3.50 -16.97
C ARG A 311 -22.08 -2.00 -16.82
N GLU A 312 -23.30 -1.66 -16.43
CA GLU A 312 -23.72 -0.29 -16.19
C GLU A 312 -25.01 -0.23 -15.35
N ILE A 313 -25.04 0.65 -14.36
CA ILE A 313 -26.24 1.12 -13.68
C ILE A 313 -26.31 2.63 -13.84
N VAL A 314 -27.40 3.13 -14.38
CA VAL A 314 -27.65 4.56 -14.57
C VAL A 314 -28.78 4.99 -13.65
N PHE A 315 -28.56 6.05 -12.89
CA PHE A 315 -29.54 6.61 -11.97
C PHE A 315 -30.00 8.00 -12.41
N ASN A 316 -31.28 8.30 -12.22
CA ASN A 316 -31.77 9.66 -12.10
C ASN A 316 -31.36 10.19 -10.71
N LEU A 317 -30.94 11.45 -10.65
CA LEU A 317 -30.54 12.13 -9.41
C LEU A 317 -31.53 13.27 -9.14
N SER A 318 -32.14 13.31 -7.97
CA SER A 318 -32.92 14.46 -7.52
C SER A 318 -32.36 14.99 -6.22
N LEU A 319 -32.08 16.29 -6.16
CA LEU A 319 -31.84 17.00 -4.91
C LEU A 319 -33.06 17.84 -4.59
N THR A 320 -33.49 17.83 -3.33
CA THR A 320 -34.62 18.61 -2.83
C THR A 320 -34.18 19.37 -1.59
N ILE A 321 -34.54 20.65 -1.52
CA ILE A 321 -34.48 21.42 -0.27
C ILE A 321 -35.93 21.74 0.12
N PRO A 322 -36.42 21.22 1.26
CA PRO A 322 -37.77 21.50 1.76
C PRO A 322 -38.01 23.00 1.98
N GLY A 323 -39.28 23.40 1.92
CA GLY A 323 -39.70 24.75 2.29
C GLY A 323 -39.91 24.91 3.79
N ASN A 324 -40.07 26.17 4.23
CA ASN A 324 -40.35 26.57 5.61
C ASN A 324 -39.35 26.04 6.63
N LEU A 325 -38.07 25.99 6.24
CA LEU A 325 -36.99 25.57 7.12
C LEU A 325 -36.55 26.73 8.04
N PRO A 326 -36.45 26.53 9.36
CA PRO A 326 -35.96 27.57 10.28
C PRO A 326 -34.53 28.00 9.96
N GLU A 327 -33.73 27.13 9.35
CA GLU A 327 -32.36 27.42 8.92
C GLU A 327 -32.28 28.53 7.87
N PHE A 328 -33.39 28.85 7.19
CA PHE A 328 -33.44 29.98 6.24
C PHE A 328 -33.56 31.34 6.91
N ASP A 329 -33.81 31.42 8.22
CA ASP A 329 -33.82 32.71 8.91
C ASP A 329 -32.43 33.35 8.89
N GLY A 330 -32.34 34.56 8.37
CA GLY A 330 -31.06 35.25 8.18
C GLY A 330 -30.23 34.80 6.97
N ALA A 331 -30.65 33.78 6.22
CA ALA A 331 -29.90 33.28 5.06
C ALA A 331 -29.88 34.30 3.91
N LYS A 332 -28.68 34.69 3.46
CA LYS A 332 -28.47 35.64 2.36
C LYS A 332 -27.24 35.25 1.53
N GLY A 333 -27.37 35.37 0.20
CA GLY A 333 -26.29 35.09 -0.75
C GLY A 333 -26.29 33.68 -1.30
N VAL A 334 -25.12 33.22 -1.78
CA VAL A 334 -24.94 31.89 -2.36
C VAL A 334 -24.27 30.98 -1.35
N TYR A 335 -24.83 29.78 -1.18
CA TYR A 335 -24.31 28.73 -0.31
C TYR A 335 -23.86 27.55 -1.17
N GLU A 336 -22.65 27.05 -0.91
CA GLU A 336 -22.05 26.01 -1.73
C GLU A 336 -21.53 24.85 -0.87
N THR A 337 -21.60 23.65 -1.44
CA THR A 337 -20.96 22.44 -0.90
C THR A 337 -20.66 21.46 -2.04
N TYR A 338 -19.66 20.61 -1.84
CA TYR A 338 -19.37 19.52 -2.75
C TYR A 338 -20.00 18.23 -2.25
N ILE A 339 -20.54 17.44 -3.18
CA ILE A 339 -21.11 16.12 -2.91
C ILE A 339 -20.24 15.10 -3.64
N TYR A 340 -19.77 14.11 -2.91
CA TYR A 340 -18.94 13.03 -3.42
C TYR A 340 -19.75 11.75 -3.51
N PHE A 341 -19.62 11.05 -4.63
CA PHE A 341 -20.11 9.69 -4.80
C PHE A 341 -18.91 8.75 -4.94
N VAL A 342 -18.95 7.62 -4.23
CA VAL A 342 -17.86 6.65 -4.18
C VAL A 342 -18.42 5.25 -4.36
N ILE A 343 -17.77 4.44 -5.21
CA ILE A 343 -18.06 3.02 -5.33
C ILE A 343 -17.16 2.28 -4.34
N VAL A 344 -17.76 1.44 -3.51
CA VAL A 344 -17.02 0.54 -2.62
C VAL A 344 -17.36 -0.90 -3.01
N PRO A 345 -16.39 -1.68 -3.49
CA PRO A 345 -16.61 -3.10 -3.79
C PRO A 345 -17.04 -3.88 -2.55
N ARG A 346 -17.89 -4.89 -2.75
CA ARG A 346 -18.37 -5.80 -1.70
C ARG A 346 -17.67 -7.16 -1.76
#